data_AF-A0AAU9UZY5-F1
#
_entry.id   AF-A0AAU9UZY5-F1
#
_cell.length_a   1.000
_cell.length_b   1.000
_cell.length_c   1.000
_cell.angle_alpha   90.00
_cell.angle_beta   90.00
_cell.angle_gamma   90.00
#
_symmetry.space_group_name_H-M   'P 1'
#
loop_
_entity.id
_entity.type
_entity.pdbx_description
1 polymer ?
#
loop_
_entity_poly.entity_id
_entity_poly.type
_entity_poly.pdbx_seq_one_letter_code
_entity_poly.pdbx_strand_id
1 'polypeptide(L)'
;MVRANKKENEEDNCDAEPRWKCPPAKNVTHPLRYYEFTQEEMKALEECDKESFYQRCLPFSTLLATLTYGGVKNGLLRRSPHFGAAPKVTLAALVGHFCGRLSYLPECDSKLRRLPPNSHLGNTMRQYYLENNPPTDPKKSR
;
A
#
# COMPACT_ATOMS: atom_id res chain seq x y z
N MET A 1 -11.44 20.48 32.18
CA MET A 1 -11.98 21.47 31.20
C MET A 1 -11.37 21.11 29.86
N VAL A 2 -12.09 20.60 28.87
CA VAL A 2 -13.12 21.27 28.04
C VAL A 2 -14.10 20.21 27.47
N ARG A 3 -15.37 20.61 27.33
CA ARG A 3 -16.51 19.88 26.75
C ARG A 3 -16.50 19.89 25.21
N ALA A 4 -17.13 18.89 24.58
CA ALA A 4 -18.08 18.95 23.42
C ALA A 4 -18.08 17.57 22.72
N ASN A 5 -19.10 16.71 22.75
CA ASN A 5 -20.49 16.80 22.27
C ASN A 5 -20.62 16.81 20.73
N LYS A 6 -20.97 15.65 20.14
CA LYS A 6 -21.92 15.58 19.00
C LYS A 6 -22.47 14.15 18.86
N LYS A 7 -23.75 13.97 19.19
CA LYS A 7 -24.58 12.88 18.68
C LYS A 7 -25.13 13.33 17.33
N GLU A 8 -24.97 12.56 16.27
CA GLU A 8 -25.98 12.48 15.20
C GLU A 8 -26.15 11.00 14.85
N ASN A 9 -27.38 10.56 15.03
CA ASN A 9 -27.90 9.26 14.65
C ASN A 9 -28.25 9.39 13.17
N GLU A 10 -27.64 8.60 12.29
CA GLU A 10 -28.14 8.38 10.94
C GLU A 10 -27.99 6.88 10.66
N GLU A 11 -29.06 6.16 11.02
CA GLU A 11 -29.38 4.85 10.47
C GLU A 11 -29.77 5.02 8.99
N ASP A 12 -29.70 3.91 8.24
CA ASP A 12 -30.03 3.72 6.82
C ASP A 12 -28.92 4.13 5.82
N ASN A 13 -28.45 3.29 4.90
CA ASN A 13 -29.11 2.16 4.27
C ASN A 13 -28.04 1.31 3.54
N CYS A 14 -27.89 0.04 3.94
CA CYS A 14 -27.33 -0.99 3.06
C CYS A 14 -28.49 -1.92 2.71
N ASP A 15 -29.07 -1.70 1.54
CA ASP A 15 -30.27 -2.36 1.06
C ASP A 15 -30.12 -3.91 1.03
N ALA A 16 -31.20 -4.56 1.48
CA ALA A 16 -31.66 -5.93 1.20
C ALA A 16 -30.87 -7.15 1.79
N GLU A 17 -31.43 -7.73 2.87
CA GLU A 17 -31.07 -9.04 3.44
C GLU A 17 -31.80 -10.24 2.75
N PRO A 18 -31.48 -11.55 2.99
CA PRO A 18 -30.79 -12.12 4.16
C PRO A 18 -29.75 -13.26 3.92
N ARG A 19 -28.64 -13.30 4.68
CA ARG A 19 -28.17 -14.50 5.46
C ARG A 19 -26.81 -14.42 6.19
N TRP A 20 -26.08 -13.31 6.19
CA TRP A 20 -24.79 -13.27 6.91
C TRP A 20 -24.95 -12.67 8.30
N LYS A 21 -25.04 -13.53 9.34
CA LYS A 21 -24.88 -13.08 10.72
C LYS A 21 -23.50 -12.42 10.83
N CYS A 22 -23.46 -11.12 11.11
CA CYS A 22 -22.19 -10.43 11.34
C CYS A 22 -21.42 -11.18 12.46
N PRO A 23 -20.16 -11.57 12.23
CA PRO A 23 -19.35 -12.14 13.30
C PRO A 23 -19.26 -11.10 14.44
N PRO A 24 -19.25 -11.54 15.71
CA PRO A 24 -19.15 -10.61 16.83
C PRO A 24 -17.89 -9.75 16.67
N ALA A 25 -18.00 -8.46 16.92
CA ALA A 25 -16.89 -7.52 16.85
C ALA A 25 -15.78 -7.98 17.81
N LYS A 26 -14.81 -8.75 17.30
CA LYS A 26 -13.60 -9.07 18.04
C LYS A 26 -12.81 -7.78 18.11
N ASN A 27 -12.59 -7.29 19.33
CA ASN A 27 -11.66 -6.21 19.61
C ASN A 27 -10.23 -6.75 19.41
N VAL A 28 -9.82 -6.92 18.15
CA VAL A 28 -8.44 -7.21 17.80
C VAL A 28 -7.64 -5.95 18.09
N THR A 29 -7.06 -5.92 19.29
CA THR A 29 -5.96 -4.98 19.56
C THR A 29 -4.85 -5.39 18.63
N HIS A 30 -4.72 -4.71 17.49
CA HIS A 30 -3.70 -5.04 16.50
C HIS A 30 -2.33 -4.91 17.17
N PRO A 31 -1.45 -5.93 17.09
CA PRO A 31 -0.19 -5.95 17.83
C PRO A 31 0.74 -4.77 17.51
N LEU A 32 0.49 -4.06 16.40
CA LEU A 32 1.23 -2.87 16.00
C LEU A 32 0.74 -1.56 16.63
N ARG A 33 -0.35 -1.56 17.42
CA ARG A 33 -0.94 -0.32 17.95
C ARG A 33 -0.08 0.37 19.01
N TYR A 34 0.86 -0.36 19.60
CA TYR A 34 1.79 0.13 20.63
C TYR A 34 3.27 -0.09 20.25
N TYR A 35 3.56 -0.40 18.99
CA TYR A 35 4.94 -0.56 18.55
C TYR A 35 5.57 0.81 18.28
N GLU A 36 6.45 1.26 19.17
CA GLU A 36 7.32 2.40 18.90
C GLU A 36 8.50 1.95 18.05
N PHE A 37 8.53 2.45 16.81
CA PHE A 37 9.65 2.20 15.91
C PHE A 37 10.93 2.83 16.46
N THR A 38 12.02 2.08 16.42
CA THR A 38 13.34 2.63 16.68
C THR A 38 13.73 3.63 15.57
N GLN A 39 14.63 4.57 15.87
CA GLN A 39 15.09 5.56 14.87
C GLN A 39 15.66 4.91 13.61
N GLU A 40 16.32 3.76 13.74
CA GLU A 40 16.88 3.03 12.61
C GLU A 40 15.80 2.39 11.72
N GLU A 41 14.74 1.85 12.33
CA GLU A 41 13.60 1.32 11.59
C GLU A 41 12.85 2.44 10.87
N MET A 42 12.59 3.56 11.55
CA MET A 42 11.93 4.71 10.92
C MET A 42 12.72 5.24 9.73
N LYS A 43 14.04 5.36 9.87
CA LYS A 43 14.91 5.83 8.78
C LYS A 43 14.90 4.87 7.58
N ALA A 44 14.91 3.57 7.82
CA ALA A 44 14.84 2.58 6.75
C ALA A 44 13.51 2.65 5.98
N LEU A 45 12.39 2.84 6.69
CA LEU A 45 11.07 3.04 6.07
C LEU A 45 11.03 4.32 5.22
N GLU A 46 11.58 5.42 5.72
CA GLU A 46 11.63 6.69 4.99
C GLU A 46 12.48 6.60 3.72
N GLU A 47 13.63 5.92 3.79
CA GLU A 47 14.50 5.71 2.64
C GLU A 47 13.79 4.89 1.55
N CYS A 48 13.07 3.83 1.94
CA CYS A 48 12.26 3.06 1.00
C CYS A 48 11.22 3.91 0.28
N ASP A 49 10.53 4.79 1.01
CA ASP A 49 9.48 5.65 0.42
C ASP A 49 10.07 6.66 -0.57
N LYS A 50 11.23 7.22 -0.25
CA LYS A 50 11.95 8.14 -1.15
C LYS A 50 12.43 7.42 -2.40
N GLU A 51 13.13 6.31 -2.25
CA GLU A 51 13.64 5.53 -3.39
C GLU A 51 12.51 5.04 -4.30
N SER A 52 11.41 4.53 -3.72
CA SER A 52 10.22 4.13 -4.49
C SER A 52 9.66 5.28 -5.30
N PHE A 53 9.51 6.45 -4.68
CA PHE A 53 8.97 7.63 -5.33
C PHE A 53 9.82 8.05 -6.53
N TYR A 54 11.13 8.26 -6.30
CA TYR A 54 12.01 8.79 -7.33
C TYR A 54 12.33 7.78 -8.44
N GLN A 55 12.56 6.51 -8.09
CA GLN A 55 13.10 5.53 -9.04
C GLN A 55 12.02 4.80 -9.85
N ARG A 56 10.78 4.69 -9.34
CA ARG A 56 9.71 3.89 -9.96
C ARG A 56 8.41 4.66 -10.13
N CYS A 57 7.91 5.35 -9.10
CA CYS A 57 6.61 6.02 -9.18
C CYS A 57 6.61 7.18 -10.19
N LEU A 58 7.65 8.01 -10.18
CA LEU A 58 7.78 9.11 -11.13
C LEU A 58 7.78 8.63 -12.60
N PRO A 59 8.63 7.68 -13.02
CA PRO A 59 8.62 7.22 -14.42
C PRO A 59 7.32 6.49 -14.78
N PHE A 60 6.75 5.65 -13.90
CA PHE A 60 5.48 4.98 -14.21
C PHE A 60 4.30 5.95 -14.32
N SER A 61 4.19 6.91 -13.40
CA SER A 61 3.09 7.88 -13.41
C SER A 61 3.18 8.81 -14.62
N THR A 62 4.38 9.32 -14.93
CA THR A 62 4.60 10.18 -16.11
C THR A 62 4.39 9.44 -17.42
N LEU A 63 4.83 8.18 -17.53
CA LEU A 63 4.62 7.35 -18.70
C LEU A 63 3.12 7.09 -18.91
N LEU A 64 2.40 6.67 -17.86
CA LEU A 64 0.96 6.39 -17.95
C LEU A 64 0.14 7.67 -18.21
N ALA A 65 0.50 8.78 -17.59
CA ALA A 65 -0.13 10.07 -17.85
C ALA A 65 0.07 10.51 -19.31
N THR A 66 1.30 10.41 -19.83
CA THR A 66 1.64 10.76 -21.22
C THR A 66 0.91 9.84 -22.21
N LEU A 67 0.91 8.54 -21.95
CA LEU A 67 0.20 7.55 -22.78
C LEU A 67 -1.31 7.85 -22.84
N THR A 68 -1.90 8.12 -21.68
CA THR A 68 -3.34 8.44 -21.58
C THR A 68 -3.66 9.76 -22.26
N TYR A 69 -2.79 10.77 -22.12
CA TYR A 69 -2.94 12.05 -22.79
C TYR A 69 -2.86 11.90 -24.33
N GLY A 70 -1.90 11.14 -24.83
CA GLY A 70 -1.77 10.82 -26.25
C GLY A 70 -3.00 10.06 -26.78
N GLY A 71 -3.50 9.08 -26.04
CA GLY A 71 -4.70 8.32 -26.39
C GLY A 71 -5.98 9.17 -26.41
N VAL A 72 -6.11 10.16 -25.52
CA VAL A 72 -7.22 11.12 -25.58
C VAL A 72 -7.09 12.05 -26.79
N LYS A 73 -5.86 12.49 -27.14
CA LYS A 73 -5.62 13.33 -28.32
C LYS A 73 -5.90 12.59 -29.64
N ASN A 74 -5.58 11.31 -29.72
CA ASN A 74 -5.84 10.47 -30.89
C ASN A 74 -7.30 9.99 -31.00
N GLY A 75 -8.20 10.43 -30.11
CA GLY A 75 -9.62 10.06 -30.15
C GLY A 75 -9.94 8.64 -29.68
N LEU A 76 -8.94 7.87 -29.23
CA LEU A 76 -9.11 6.51 -28.72
C LEU A 76 -9.88 6.50 -27.38
N LEU A 77 -9.78 7.57 -26.61
CA LEU A 77 -10.47 7.76 -25.33
C LEU A 77 -11.45 8.95 -25.41
N ARG A 78 -12.75 8.67 -25.29
CA ARG A 78 -13.84 9.67 -25.33
C ARG A 78 -13.59 10.82 -24.35
N ARG A 79 -13.49 12.05 -24.86
CA ARG A 79 -13.30 13.24 -24.04
C ARG A 79 -14.61 13.56 -23.30
N SER A 80 -14.53 13.78 -21.98
CA SER A 80 -15.69 14.21 -21.20
C SER A 80 -16.05 15.65 -21.60
N PRO A 81 -17.32 15.99 -21.89
CA PRO A 81 -17.71 17.34 -22.30
C PRO A 81 -17.51 18.37 -21.17
N HIS A 82 -17.57 17.94 -19.90
CA HIS A 82 -17.41 18.82 -18.74
C HIS A 82 -15.97 18.91 -18.22
N PHE A 83 -15.19 17.82 -18.30
CA PHE A 83 -13.87 17.72 -17.65
C PHE A 83 -12.71 17.40 -18.61
N GLY A 84 -12.99 17.30 -19.91
CA GLY A 84 -11.94 17.08 -20.92
C GLY A 84 -11.23 15.73 -20.75
N ALA A 85 -9.89 15.77 -20.79
CA ALA A 85 -9.00 14.62 -20.59
C ALA A 85 -8.59 14.41 -19.12
N ALA A 86 -8.80 15.43 -18.27
CA ALA A 86 -8.24 15.50 -16.92
C ALA A 86 -8.57 14.28 -16.03
N PRO A 87 -9.84 13.84 -15.88
CA PRO A 87 -10.17 12.75 -14.96
C PRO A 87 -9.53 11.42 -15.38
N LYS A 88 -9.35 11.20 -16.69
CA LYS A 88 -8.71 9.99 -17.21
C LYS A 88 -7.21 9.99 -16.97
N VAL A 89 -6.56 11.13 -17.20
CA VAL A 89 -5.12 11.29 -16.98
C VAL A 89 -4.79 11.22 -15.49
N THR A 90 -5.58 11.85 -14.62
CA THR A 90 -5.39 11.77 -13.16
C THR A 90 -5.56 10.35 -12.65
N LEU A 91 -6.58 9.62 -13.12
CA LEU A 91 -6.75 8.21 -12.75
C LEU A 91 -5.54 7.36 -13.20
N ALA A 92 -5.07 7.55 -14.43
CA ALA A 92 -3.89 6.85 -14.94
C ALA A 92 -2.63 7.18 -14.13
N ALA A 93 -2.46 8.45 -13.73
CA ALA A 93 -1.36 8.89 -12.89
C ALA A 93 -1.40 8.25 -11.49
N LEU A 94 -2.60 8.18 -10.88
CA LEU A 94 -2.80 7.51 -9.59
C LEU A 94 -2.51 6.02 -9.68
N VAL A 95 -3.06 5.32 -10.67
CA VAL A 95 -2.78 3.89 -10.91
C VAL A 95 -1.29 3.66 -11.11
N GLY A 96 -0.61 4.53 -11.87
CA GLY A 96 0.84 4.48 -12.04
C GLY A 96 1.62 4.68 -10.74
N HIS A 97 1.16 5.58 -9.88
CA HIS A 97 1.76 5.79 -8.56
C HIS A 97 1.60 4.57 -7.65
N PHE A 98 0.40 3.98 -7.57
CA PHE A 98 0.15 2.78 -6.78
C PHE A 98 0.94 1.57 -7.30
N CYS A 99 0.97 1.37 -8.62
CA CYS A 99 1.78 0.32 -9.23
C CYS A 99 3.27 0.50 -8.93
N GLY A 100 3.79 1.74 -8.98
CA GLY A 100 5.16 2.05 -8.61
C GLY A 100 5.50 1.74 -7.15
N ARG A 101 4.59 2.06 -6.22
CA ARG A 101 4.71 1.74 -4.79
C ARG A 101 4.71 0.23 -4.57
N LEU A 102 3.73 -0.49 -5.11
CA LEU A 102 3.59 -1.94 -4.94
C LEU A 102 4.77 -2.71 -5.53
N SER A 103 5.31 -2.25 -6.65
CA SER A 103 6.47 -2.87 -7.28
C SER A 103 7.75 -2.78 -6.43
N TYR A 104 7.86 -1.82 -5.50
CA TYR A 104 9.05 -1.62 -4.68
C TYR A 104 8.99 -2.30 -3.31
N LEU A 105 7.80 -2.73 -2.87
CA LEU A 105 7.60 -3.46 -1.62
C LEU A 105 8.57 -4.65 -1.41
N PRO A 106 8.84 -5.54 -2.39
CA PRO A 106 9.73 -6.69 -2.15
C PRO A 106 11.21 -6.28 -1.97
N GLU A 107 11.64 -5.22 -2.63
CA GLU A 107 13.00 -4.69 -2.47
C GLU A 107 13.14 -3.99 -1.11
N CYS A 108 12.10 -3.24 -0.71
CA CYS A 108 12.06 -2.63 0.62
C CYS A 108 12.08 -3.68 1.74
N ASP A 109 11.28 -4.75 1.63
CA ASP A 109 11.31 -5.87 2.58
C ASP A 109 12.71 -6.50 2.67
N SER A 110 13.40 -6.64 1.53
CA SER A 110 14.79 -7.13 1.51
C SER A 110 15.77 -6.21 2.24
N LYS A 111 15.56 -4.88 2.17
CA LYS A 111 16.33 -3.90 2.95
C LYS A 111 16.00 -3.96 4.44
N LEU A 112 14.72 -4.09 4.79
CA LEU A 112 14.26 -4.23 6.18
C LEU A 112 14.82 -5.49 6.84
N ARG A 113 14.91 -6.60 6.10
CA ARG A 113 15.56 -7.83 6.56
C ARG A 113 17.07 -7.74 6.73
N ARG A 114 17.72 -6.66 6.29
CA ARG A 114 19.18 -6.44 6.46
C ARG A 114 19.51 -5.54 7.65
N LEU A 115 18.51 -4.95 8.32
CA LEU A 115 18.75 -4.10 9.51
C LEU A 115 19.46 -4.86 10.64
N PRO A 116 20.23 -4.18 11.51
CA PRO A 116 20.92 -4.85 12.60
C PRO A 116 19.95 -5.60 13.55
N PRO A 117 20.43 -6.67 14.22
CA PRO A 117 19.59 -7.62 14.97
C PRO A 117 18.96 -7.05 16.24
N ASN A 118 19.33 -5.84 16.63
CA ASN A 118 18.69 -5.05 17.70
C ASN A 118 17.27 -4.56 17.34
N SER A 119 16.88 -4.59 16.06
CA SER A 119 15.55 -4.21 15.59
C SER A 119 14.55 -5.38 15.66
N HIS A 120 13.44 -5.21 16.37
CA HIS A 120 12.39 -6.22 16.46
C HIS A 120 11.67 -6.41 15.12
N LEU A 121 11.54 -5.33 14.33
CA LEU A 121 10.90 -5.38 13.01
C LEU A 121 11.71 -6.21 12.01
N GLY A 122 13.03 -6.00 11.94
CA GLY A 122 13.90 -6.76 11.04
C GLY A 122 13.86 -8.27 11.33
N ASN A 123 13.82 -8.65 12.61
CA ASN A 123 13.70 -10.05 13.02
C ASN A 123 12.34 -10.66 12.65
N THR A 124 11.25 -9.93 12.88
CA THR A 124 9.90 -10.38 12.51
C THR A 124 9.78 -10.58 10.99
N MET A 125 10.33 -9.66 10.19
CA MET A 125 10.32 -9.76 8.73
C MET A 125 11.15 -10.95 8.22
N ARG A 126 12.30 -11.24 8.85
CA ARG A 126 13.10 -12.43 8.53
C ARG A 126 12.35 -13.73 8.84
N GLN A 127 11.70 -13.81 9.99
CA GLN A 127 10.92 -14.99 10.38
C GLN A 127 9.79 -15.24 9.39
N TYR A 128 9.03 -14.20 9.05
CA TYR A 128 7.97 -14.29 8.03
C TYR A 128 8.51 -14.71 6.66
N TYR A 129 9.66 -14.17 6.24
CA TYR A 129 10.27 -14.54 4.96
C TYR A 129 10.70 -16.02 4.92
N LEU A 130 11.31 -16.52 6.00
CA LEU A 130 11.73 -17.92 6.12
C LEU A 130 10.56 -18.89 6.13
N GLU A 131 9.43 -18.51 6.77
CA GLU A 131 8.22 -19.33 6.78
C GLU A 131 7.56 -19.42 5.38
N ASN A 132 7.56 -18.33 4.62
CA ASN A 132 7.00 -18.30 3.27
C ASN A 132 7.95 -18.83 2.18
N ASN A 133 9.27 -18.79 2.42
CA ASN A 133 10.31 -19.28 1.51
C ASN A 133 11.16 -20.31 2.24
N PRO A 134 10.66 -21.53 2.45
CA PRO A 134 11.43 -22.55 3.15
C PRO A 134 12.75 -22.80 2.39
N PRO A 135 13.91 -22.79 3.08
CA PRO A 135 15.17 -23.07 2.44
C PRO A 135 15.11 -24.48 1.82
N THR A 136 15.46 -24.60 0.54
CA THR A 136 15.62 -25.90 -0.09
C THR A 136 16.81 -26.60 0.57
N ASP A 137 16.55 -27.58 1.42
CA ASP A 137 17.59 -28.39 2.07
C ASP A 137 18.42 -29.14 1.00
N PRO A 138 19.72 -28.83 0.83
CA PRO A 138 20.59 -29.55 -0.12
C PRO A 138 20.85 -31.01 0.27
N LYS A 139 20.35 -31.46 1.43
CA LYS A 139 20.52 -32.83 1.95
C LYS A 139 19.36 -33.78 1.60
N LYS A 140 18.30 -33.32 0.94
CA LYS A 140 17.13 -34.17 0.57
C LYS A 140 17.25 -34.85 -0.80
N SER A 141 18.39 -34.71 -1.48
CA SER A 141 18.67 -35.29 -2.80
C SER A 141 19.85 -36.30 -2.80
N ARG A 142 20.16 -36.91 -1.65
CA ARG A 142 21.13 -38.01 -1.56
C ARG A 142 20.55 -39.17 -0.79
#